data_AF-A0A0H5S067-F1
#
_entry.id   AF-A0A0H5S067-F1
#
_cell.length_a   1.000
_cell.length_b   1.000
_cell.length_c   1.000
_cell.angle_alpha   90.00
_cell.angle_beta   90.00
_cell.angle_gamma   90.00
#
_symmetry.space_group_name_H-M   'P 1'
#
loop_
_entity.id
_entity.type
_entity.pdbx_description
1 polymer ?
#
loop_
_entity_poly.entity_id
_entity_poly.type
_entity_poly.pdbx_seq_one_letter_code
_entity_poly.pdbx_strand_id
1 'polypeptide(L)'
;MTWPATNTPKAVVVDLSEVDFLASAGMGLLVSTHNALAPAVRFAVVASGPATGRPLALVGITNIIDVYATLAEALVAVAEQVD
;
A
#
# COMPACT_ATOMS: atom_id res chain seq x y z
N MET A 1 -2.98 1.90 17.27
CA MET A 1 -1.87 0.96 17.50
C MET A 1 -0.59 1.71 17.15
N THR A 2 0.23 2.10 18.12
CA THR A 2 1.42 2.92 17.90
C THR A 2 2.65 2.02 17.85
N TRP A 3 3.24 1.87 16.66
CA TRP A 3 4.52 1.16 16.50
C TRP A 3 5.64 2.07 17.03
N PRO A 4 6.49 1.61 17.97
CA PRO A 4 7.67 2.37 18.39
C PRO A 4 8.75 2.21 17.32
N ALA A 5 8.77 3.09 16.31
CA ALA A 5 9.80 3.07 15.29
C ALA A 5 10.86 4.10 15.66
N THR A 6 11.98 3.64 16.23
CA THR A 6 13.15 4.47 16.54
C THR A 6 13.81 5.05 15.29
N ASN A 7 13.41 4.59 14.10
CA ASN A 7 13.68 5.18 12.79
C ASN A 7 12.38 5.17 11.97
N THR A 8 11.86 6.34 11.64
CA THR A 8 10.72 6.45 10.71
C THR A 8 11.18 6.02 9.31
N PRO A 9 10.54 5.00 8.70
CA PRO A 9 10.91 4.57 7.36
C PRO A 9 10.57 5.66 6.34
N LYS A 10 11.34 5.76 5.26
CA LYS A 10 11.04 6.68 4.15
C LYS A 10 9.83 6.23 3.32
N ALA A 11 9.58 4.92 3.28
CA ALA A 11 8.47 4.34 2.55
C ALA A 11 8.03 3.00 3.18
N VAL A 12 6.77 2.62 2.93
CA VAL A 12 6.20 1.32 3.24
C VAL A 12 5.56 0.77 1.96
N VAL A 13 5.91 -0.47 1.61
CA VAL A 13 5.29 -1.20 0.50
C VAL A 13 4.57 -2.42 1.08
N VAL A 14 3.29 -2.57 0.76
CA VAL A 14 2.50 -3.76 1.12
C VAL A 14 2.32 -4.62 -0.12
N ASP A 15 2.94 -5.79 -0.12
CA ASP A 15 2.87 -6.73 -1.22
C ASP A 15 1.71 -7.72 -1.02
N LEU A 16 0.73 -7.69 -1.92
CA LEU A 16 -0.43 -8.59 -1.93
C LEU A 16 -0.37 -9.61 -3.07
N SER A 17 0.77 -9.80 -3.72
CA SER A 17 0.91 -10.72 -4.86
C SER A 17 0.54 -12.17 -4.52
N GLU A 18 0.79 -12.61 -3.29
CA GLU A 18 0.46 -13.96 -2.80
C GLU A 18 -0.86 -14.02 -2.02
N VAL A 19 -1.70 -12.97 -2.11
CA VAL A 19 -3.00 -12.90 -1.42
C VAL A 19 -4.11 -13.31 -2.36
N ASP A 20 -4.74 -14.45 -2.06
CA ASP A 20 -5.81 -15.02 -2.88
C ASP A 20 -7.20 -14.42 -2.61
N PHE A 21 -7.36 -13.67 -1.52
CA PHE A 21 -8.64 -13.03 -1.18
C PHE A 21 -8.47 -11.78 -0.30
N LEU A 22 -8.93 -10.63 -0.80
CA LEU A 22 -8.96 -9.38 -0.04
C LEU A 22 -10.37 -9.07 0.47
N ALA A 23 -10.55 -9.23 1.79
CA ALA A 23 -11.80 -8.93 2.49
C ALA A 23 -11.79 -7.53 3.14
N SER A 24 -12.92 -7.18 3.77
CA SER A 24 -13.11 -5.91 4.51
C SER A 24 -12.00 -5.60 5.53
N ALA A 25 -11.51 -6.62 6.26
CA ALA A 25 -10.42 -6.43 7.22
C ALA A 25 -9.11 -5.96 6.57
N GLY A 26 -8.76 -6.52 5.40
CA GLY A 26 -7.60 -6.08 4.64
C GLY A 26 -7.77 -4.67 4.07
N MET A 27 -9.00 -4.32 3.63
CA MET A 27 -9.30 -2.97 3.18
C MET A 27 -9.13 -1.94 4.30
N GLY A 28 -9.68 -2.24 5.49
CA GLY A 28 -9.52 -1.39 6.67
C GLY A 28 -8.07 -1.22 7.10
N LEU A 29 -7.25 -2.27 6.96
CA LEU A 29 -5.81 -2.20 7.21
C LEU A 29 -5.13 -1.20 6.27
N LEU A 30 -5.37 -1.27 4.96
CA LEU A 30 -4.75 -0.37 3.98
C LEU A 30 -5.11 1.10 4.27
N VAL A 31 -6.39 1.38 4.52
CA VAL A 31 -6.87 2.74 4.83
C VAL A 31 -6.31 3.25 6.15
N SER A 32 -6.35 2.43 7.20
CA SER A 32 -5.82 2.83 8.52
C SER A 32 -4.31 3.02 8.51
N THR A 33 -3.59 2.23 7.71
CA THR A 33 -2.14 2.38 7.51
C THR A 33 -1.84 3.70 6.82
N HIS A 34 -2.48 3.99 5.68
CA HIS A 34 -2.35 5.27 4.98
C HIS A 34 -2.57 6.47 5.92
N ASN A 35 -3.63 6.43 6.73
CA ASN A 35 -3.96 7.52 7.65
C ASN A 35 -3.01 7.65 8.86
N ALA A 36 -2.32 6.58 9.24
CA ALA A 36 -1.40 6.56 10.37
C ALA A 36 0.03 6.95 9.98
N LEU A 37 0.39 6.84 8.70
CA LEU A 37 1.69 7.25 8.20
C LEU A 37 1.83 8.77 8.22
N ALA A 38 3.00 9.26 8.61
CA ALA A 38 3.30 10.67 8.49
C ALA A 38 3.33 11.07 7.00
N PRO A 39 2.95 12.31 6.63
CA PRO A 39 2.90 12.74 5.23
C PRO A 39 4.20 12.57 4.44
N ALA A 40 5.34 12.52 5.14
CA ALA A 40 6.67 12.30 4.54
C ALA A 40 6.99 10.82 4.25
N VAL A 41 6.18 9.88 4.74
CA VAL A 41 6.36 8.44 4.51
C VAL A 41 5.51 8.04 3.31
N ARG A 42 6.16 7.53 2.26
CA ARG A 42 5.44 7.05 1.09
C ARG A 42 4.77 5.70 1.36
N PHE A 43 3.63 5.49 0.72
CA PHE A 43 2.86 4.26 0.87
C PHE A 43 2.43 3.72 -0.49
N ALA A 44 2.82 2.48 -0.78
CA ALA A 44 2.48 1.79 -2.01
C ALA A 44 1.92 0.40 -1.72
N VAL A 45 1.01 -0.07 -2.56
CA VAL A 45 0.44 -1.42 -2.51
C VAL A 45 0.75 -2.14 -3.82
N VAL A 46 1.20 -3.39 -3.74
CA VAL A 46 1.31 -4.26 -4.90
C VAL A 46 0.06 -5.12 -4.95
N ALA A 47 -0.71 -5.00 -6.02
CA ALA A 47 -1.89 -5.82 -6.23
C ALA A 47 -2.20 -5.94 -7.72
N SER A 48 -2.03 -7.15 -8.26
CA SER A 48 -2.42 -7.48 -9.62
C SER A 48 -3.43 -8.63 -9.61
N GLY A 49 -4.60 -8.44 -10.22
CA GLY A 49 -5.53 -9.53 -10.47
C GLY A 49 -6.89 -9.43 -9.75
N PRO A 50 -7.75 -10.45 -9.91
CA PRO A 50 -9.14 -10.40 -9.50
C PRO A 50 -9.35 -10.50 -7.98
N ALA A 51 -8.39 -11.08 -7.25
CA ALA A 51 -8.47 -11.30 -5.81
C ALA A 51 -8.24 -10.02 -4.99
N THR A 52 -7.40 -9.11 -5.50
CA THR A 52 -6.89 -7.94 -4.76
C THR A 52 -7.10 -6.66 -5.58
N GLY A 53 -6.54 -6.59 -6.78
CA GLY A 53 -6.59 -5.41 -7.64
C GLY A 53 -8.01 -4.96 -8.02
N ARG A 54 -8.87 -5.90 -8.46
CA ARG A 54 -10.27 -5.57 -8.82
C ARG A 54 -11.08 -5.06 -7.62
N PRO A 55 -11.08 -5.72 -6.44
CA PRO A 55 -11.70 -5.17 -5.24
C PRO A 55 -11.20 -3.76 -4.87
N LEU A 56 -9.89 -3.50 -4.95
CA LEU A 56 -9.32 -2.19 -4.65
C LEU A 56 -9.83 -1.10 -5.61
N ALA A 57 -9.88 -1.40 -6.91
CA ALA A 57 -10.40 -0.49 -7.92
C ALA A 57 -11.91 -0.23 -7.75
N LEU A 58 -12.69 -1.27 -7.47
CA LEU A 58 -14.15 -1.15 -7.30
C LEU A 58 -14.54 -0.28 -6.10
N VAL A 59 -13.75 -0.33 -5.03
CA VAL A 59 -13.98 0.48 -3.82
C VAL A 59 -13.36 1.88 -3.95
N GLY A 60 -12.58 2.14 -5.00
CA GLY A 60 -11.91 3.43 -5.23
C GLY A 60 -10.67 3.65 -4.36
N ILE A 61 -10.09 2.59 -3.77
CA ILE A 61 -8.83 2.70 -3.00
C ILE A 61 -7.71 3.25 -3.89
N THR A 62 -7.72 2.91 -5.18
CA THR A 62 -6.73 3.37 -6.15
C THR A 62 -6.75 4.89 -6.39
N ASN A 63 -7.73 5.62 -5.83
CA ASN A 63 -7.78 7.08 -5.87
C ASN A 63 -7.07 7.75 -4.68
N ILE A 64 -6.71 6.98 -3.65
CA ILE A 64 -6.09 7.49 -2.42
C ILE A 64 -4.75 6.83 -2.10
N ILE A 65 -4.52 5.60 -2.57
CA ILE A 65 -3.30 4.84 -2.34
C ILE A 65 -2.76 4.43 -3.71
N ASP A 66 -1.46 4.62 -3.91
CA ASP A 66 -0.80 4.16 -5.13
C ASP A 66 -0.74 2.63 -5.17
N VAL A 67 -1.27 2.05 -6.25
CA VAL A 67 -1.30 0.60 -6.45
C VAL A 67 -0.53 0.24 -7.71
N TYR A 68 0.38 -0.71 -7.59
CA TYR A 68 1.26 -1.18 -8.65
C TYR A 68 1.00 -2.66 -8.96
N ALA A 69 1.27 -3.07 -10.20
CA ALA A 69 1.07 -4.46 -10.59
C ALA A 69 2.18 -5.36 -10.07
N THR A 70 3.40 -4.83 -9.89
CA THR A 70 4.56 -5.59 -9.42
C THR A 70 5.29 -4.90 -8.28
N LEU A 71 5.98 -5.71 -7.47
CA LEU A 71 6.86 -5.20 -6.41
C LEU A 71 7.99 -4.32 -6.97
N ALA A 72 8.52 -4.68 -8.14
CA ALA A 72 9.58 -3.90 -8.79
C ALA A 72 9.11 -2.47 -9.12
N GLU A 73 7.92 -2.31 -9.70
CA GLU A 73 7.33 -1.00 -9.99
C GLU A 73 7.11 -0.18 -8.73
N ALA A 74 6.54 -0.80 -7.68
CA ALA A 74 6.32 -0.13 -6.40
C ALA A 74 7.64 0.36 -5.79
N LEU A 75 8.69 -0.46 -5.82
CA LEU A 75 10.01 -0.12 -5.28
C LEU A 75 10.67 1.03 -6.04
N VAL A 76 10.56 1.05 -7.37
CA VAL A 76 11.07 2.16 -8.19
C VAL A 76 10.33 3.45 -7.85
N ALA A 77 9.00 3.43 -7.83
CA ALA A 77 8.19 4.61 -7.54
C ALA A 77 8.50 5.19 -6.17
N VAL A 78 8.58 4.35 -5.13
CA VAL A 78 8.95 4.82 -3.80
C VAL A 78 10.44 5.10 -3.65
N ALA A 79 11.31 4.83 -4.62
CA ALA A 79 12.71 5.26 -4.58
C ALA A 79 12.90 6.63 -5.23
N GLU A 80 12.23 6.88 -6.36
CA GLU A 80 12.35 8.10 -7.16
C GLU A 80 11.78 9.34 -6.46
N GLN A 81 10.80 9.19 -5.58
CA GLN A 81 10.23 10.31 -4.83
C GLN A 81 11.07 10.69 -3.58
N VAL A 82 12.27 10.11 -3.38
CA VAL A 82 13.22 10.50 -2.32
C VAL A 82 14.11 11.63 -2.83
N ASP A 83 13.54 12.81 -3.00
CA ASP A 83 14.30 14.07 -3.15
C ASP A 83 13.92 15.03 -2.02
#